data_AF-C4R384-F1
#
_entry.id   AF-C4R384-F1
#
_cell.length_a   1.000
_cell.length_b   1.000
_cell.length_c   1.000
_cell.angle_alpha   90.00
_cell.angle_beta   90.00
_cell.angle_gamma   90.00
#
_symmetry.space_group_name_H-M   'P 1'
#
loop_
_entity.id
_entity.type
_entity.pdbx_description
1 polymer ?
#
loop_
_entity_poly.entity_id
_entity_poly.type
_entity_poly.pdbx_seq_one_letter_code
_entity_poly.pdbx_strand_id
1 'polypeptide(L)'
;MIELDFKTYSNSSMSIISEFVQDIPPGEAKPVIRDLKLVAAEFGAEIKNEFETHVLNSDFHLVQDTSQGLLAIVSRYTQRGTKFIDYASNLKFHYDFVDQKSMDTEEFSEDILPEYNSVDKELEKYTQEHFPDSYKVVLTPFEEGFHVIIVDVRYNDKNFYNGKWQSFYTFNRVKGLISGQVRIKIHYYEDGNVTLNSHKRLNPTETTVTDIVNHIKSFEDDYQRNLLSSFNNLNEIVFRNLRRQLPINRSKVQWGKSIGTYKLGQDIGGGRE
;
A
#
# COMPACT_ATOMS: atom_id res chain seq x y z
N MET A 1 14.49 30.93 34.75
CA MET A 1 13.29 30.10 34.46
C MET A 1 12.99 30.35 33.00
N ILE A 2 13.44 29.45 32.13
CA ILE A 2 13.28 29.60 30.68
C ILE A 2 11.91 29.01 30.36
N GLU A 3 10.91 29.85 30.17
CA GLU A 3 9.66 29.45 29.53
C GLU A 3 10.00 29.08 28.08
N LEU A 4 9.96 27.78 27.78
CA LEU A 4 9.98 27.29 26.42
C LEU A 4 8.63 27.63 25.79
N ASP A 5 8.67 28.54 24.83
CA ASP A 5 7.51 29.06 24.11
C ASP A 5 7.00 27.99 23.13
N PHE A 6 6.04 27.16 23.55
CA PHE A 6 5.45 26.06 22.76
C PHE A 6 4.53 26.52 21.61
N LYS A 7 4.37 27.83 21.37
CA LYS A 7 3.27 28.37 20.54
C LYS A 7 3.55 28.49 19.03
N THR A 8 4.74 28.18 18.55
CA THR A 8 5.07 28.21 17.10
C THR A 8 5.01 26.85 16.41
N TYR A 9 4.67 25.76 17.13
CA TYR A 9 4.77 24.39 16.60
C TYR A 9 3.51 23.84 15.92
N SER A 10 2.34 24.49 15.97
CA SER A 10 1.08 23.84 15.54
C SER A 10 1.07 23.37 14.08
N ASN A 11 1.62 24.15 13.14
CA ASN A 11 1.70 23.75 11.74
C ASN A 11 2.73 22.64 11.49
N SER A 12 3.82 22.60 12.27
CA SER A 12 4.84 21.56 12.17
C SER A 12 4.39 20.25 12.81
N SER A 13 3.65 20.32 13.92
CA SER A 13 3.08 19.14 14.57
C SER A 13 2.03 18.48 13.69
N MET A 14 1.23 19.29 12.98
CA MET A 14 0.23 18.78 12.05
C MET A 14 0.83 18.08 10.83
N SER A 15 1.94 18.59 10.28
CA SER A 15 2.63 17.88 9.19
C SER A 15 3.20 16.54 9.66
N ILE A 16 3.78 16.50 10.87
CA ILE A 16 4.30 15.27 11.48
C ILE A 16 3.18 14.24 11.70
N ILE A 17 2.01 14.68 12.20
CA ILE A 17 0.85 13.79 12.38
C ILE A 17 0.39 13.22 11.03
N SER A 18 0.33 14.05 9.99
CA SER A 18 -0.01 13.59 8.64
C SER A 18 0.98 12.57 8.10
N GLU A 19 2.29 12.79 8.28
CA GLU A 19 3.33 11.83 7.90
C GLU A 19 3.15 10.49 8.64
N PHE A 20 2.94 10.50 9.96
CA PHE A 20 2.68 9.28 10.73
C PHE A 20 1.44 8.53 10.23
N VAL A 21 0.36 9.24 9.91
CA VAL A 21 -0.87 8.63 9.38
C VAL A 21 -0.63 8.03 7.99
N GLN A 22 0.15 8.69 7.13
CA GLN A 22 0.43 8.21 5.78
C GLN A 22 1.33 6.96 5.75
N ASP A 23 2.19 6.83 6.75
CA ASP A 23 3.15 5.74 6.91
C ASP A 23 2.61 4.57 7.76
N ILE A 24 1.34 4.61 8.16
CA ILE A 24 0.69 3.49 8.84
C ILE A 24 0.90 2.19 8.03
N PRO A 25 1.47 1.14 8.66
CA PRO A 25 1.58 -0.17 8.03
C PRO A 25 0.20 -0.80 7.83
N PRO A 26 0.01 -1.63 6.80
CA PRO A 26 -1.23 -2.37 6.61
C PRO A 26 -1.60 -3.18 7.85
N GLY A 27 -2.87 -3.15 8.26
CA GLY A 27 -3.36 -3.91 9.43
C GLY A 27 -3.07 -3.24 10.78
N GLU A 28 -2.25 -2.20 10.85
CA GLU A 28 -1.78 -1.60 12.12
C GLU A 28 -2.38 -0.22 12.41
N ALA A 29 -3.40 0.19 11.67
CA ALA A 29 -4.05 1.49 11.87
C ALA A 29 -4.60 1.68 13.29
N LYS A 30 -5.24 0.67 13.88
CA LYS A 30 -5.81 0.76 15.24
C LYS A 30 -4.76 1.05 16.32
N PRO A 31 -3.70 0.23 16.48
CA PRO A 31 -2.67 0.51 17.47
C PRO A 31 -1.96 1.84 17.21
N VAL A 32 -1.61 2.17 15.96
CA VAL A 32 -0.90 3.42 15.65
C VAL A 32 -1.75 4.65 15.98
N ILE A 33 -3.03 4.68 15.60
CA ILE A 33 -3.92 5.81 15.92
C ILE A 33 -4.15 5.94 17.42
N ARG A 34 -4.26 4.81 18.15
CA ARG A 34 -4.34 4.84 19.62
C ARG A 34 -3.10 5.46 20.23
N ASP A 35 -1.92 5.03 19.78
CA ASP A 35 -0.64 5.49 20.34
C ASP A 35 -0.38 6.96 19.97
N LEU A 36 -0.73 7.40 18.76
CA LEU A 36 -0.71 8.82 18.35
C LEU A 36 -1.62 9.67 19.24
N LYS A 37 -2.83 9.21 19.55
CA LYS A 37 -3.75 9.92 20.45
C LYS A 37 -3.21 10.01 21.89
N LEU A 38 -2.37 9.08 22.33
CA LEU A 38 -1.72 9.15 23.64
C LEU A 38 -0.57 10.15 23.65
N VAL A 39 0.24 10.17 22.59
CA VAL A 39 1.40 11.07 22.48
C VAL A 39 0.99 12.51 22.16
N ALA A 40 -0.04 12.68 21.34
CA ALA A 40 -0.51 13.95 20.79
C ALA A 40 -2.00 14.17 21.15
N ALA A 41 -2.34 14.08 22.43
CA ALA A 41 -3.73 14.10 22.92
C ALA A 41 -4.51 15.36 22.54
N GLU A 42 -3.84 16.50 22.44
CA GLU A 42 -4.44 17.77 22.00
C GLU A 42 -4.88 17.77 20.53
N PHE A 43 -4.35 16.87 19.70
CA PHE A 43 -4.65 16.74 18.27
C PHE A 43 -5.62 15.58 17.96
N GLY A 44 -6.40 15.11 18.93
CA GLY A 44 -7.23 13.92 18.78
C GLY A 44 -8.27 14.00 17.65
N ALA A 45 -8.81 15.20 17.38
CA ALA A 45 -9.78 15.42 16.30
C ALA A 45 -9.08 15.48 14.93
N GLU A 46 -7.91 16.10 14.88
CA GLU A 46 -7.09 16.26 13.70
C GLU A 46 -6.52 14.92 13.23
N ILE A 47 -6.04 14.08 14.16
CA ILE A 47 -5.61 12.69 13.88
C ILE A 47 -6.76 11.91 13.23
N LYS A 48 -8.00 12.07 13.73
CA LYS A 48 -9.16 11.39 13.16
C LYS A 48 -9.43 11.88 11.72
N ASN A 49 -9.43 13.19 11.50
CA ASN A 49 -9.69 13.78 10.19
C ASN A 49 -8.61 13.41 9.16
N GLU A 50 -7.35 13.39 9.59
CA GLU A 50 -6.22 13.02 8.75
C GLU A 50 -6.27 11.53 8.39
N PHE A 51 -6.62 10.68 9.35
CA PHE A 51 -6.83 9.26 9.11
C PHE A 51 -7.95 9.02 8.09
N GLU A 52 -9.11 9.64 8.27
CA GLU A 52 -10.22 9.57 7.31
C GLU A 52 -9.78 10.04 5.92
N THR A 53 -9.09 11.17 5.84
CA THR A 53 -8.55 11.71 4.59
C THR A 53 -7.58 10.74 3.92
N HIS A 54 -6.70 10.10 4.70
CA HIS A 54 -5.74 9.13 4.20
C HIS A 54 -6.44 7.88 3.64
N VAL A 55 -7.40 7.33 4.38
CA VAL A 55 -8.20 6.17 3.95
C VAL A 55 -8.94 6.48 2.65
N LEU A 56 -9.61 7.63 2.57
CA LEU A 56 -10.45 8.00 1.43
C LEU A 56 -9.64 8.28 0.16
N ASN A 57 -8.48 8.93 0.29
CA ASN A 57 -7.74 9.43 -0.87
C ASN A 57 -6.58 8.54 -1.32
N SER A 58 -5.98 7.78 -0.40
CA SER A 58 -4.68 7.13 -0.66
C SER A 58 -4.63 5.66 -0.30
N ASP A 59 -5.14 5.25 0.87
CA ASP A 59 -4.95 3.88 1.35
C ASP A 59 -6.05 2.93 0.88
N PHE A 60 -7.32 3.35 0.85
CA PHE A 60 -8.49 2.52 0.57
C PHE A 60 -8.59 1.28 1.48
N HIS A 61 -9.55 1.29 2.39
CA HIS A 61 -9.70 0.21 3.35
C HIS A 61 -10.56 -0.92 2.81
N LEU A 62 -10.08 -2.16 2.97
CA LEU A 62 -10.90 -3.35 2.82
C LEU A 62 -11.61 -3.61 4.15
N VAL A 63 -12.93 -3.65 4.12
CA VAL A 63 -13.77 -3.79 5.32
C VAL A 63 -14.71 -4.96 5.14
N GLN A 64 -14.96 -5.69 6.22
CA GLN A 64 -15.99 -6.71 6.23
C GLN A 64 -17.32 -6.08 6.61
N ASP A 65 -18.35 -6.28 5.80
CA ASP A 65 -19.72 -5.98 6.17
C ASP A 65 -20.16 -6.96 7.28
N THR A 66 -20.56 -6.42 8.42
CA THR A 66 -21.02 -7.24 9.55
C THR A 66 -22.37 -7.89 9.29
N SER A 67 -23.17 -7.37 8.35
CA SER A 67 -24.51 -7.89 8.08
C SER A 67 -24.52 -9.12 7.18
N GLN A 68 -23.69 -9.13 6.11
CA GLN A 68 -23.63 -10.24 5.15
C GLN A 68 -22.28 -10.97 5.13
N GLY A 69 -21.28 -10.50 5.86
CA GLY A 69 -19.93 -11.08 5.87
C GLY A 69 -19.12 -10.81 4.59
N LEU A 70 -19.68 -10.07 3.63
CA LEU A 70 -19.05 -9.71 2.37
C LEU A 70 -17.99 -8.63 2.57
N LEU A 71 -16.96 -8.63 1.73
CA LEU A 71 -15.94 -7.59 1.72
C LEU A 71 -16.38 -6.40 0.86
N ALA A 72 -16.08 -5.19 1.33
CA ALA A 72 -16.33 -3.93 0.65
C ALA A 72 -15.11 -3.00 0.74
N ILE A 73 -15.05 -2.00 -0.13
CA ILE A 73 -13.94 -1.03 -0.18
C ILE A 73 -14.42 0.36 0.24
N VAL A 74 -13.74 0.94 1.23
CA VAL A 74 -13.93 2.32 1.68
C VAL A 74 -12.91 3.22 0.98
N SER A 75 -13.39 4.10 0.11
CA SER A 75 -12.60 5.10 -0.61
C SER A 75 -13.46 6.30 -0.96
N ARG A 76 -12.86 7.43 -1.36
CA ARG A 76 -13.59 8.58 -1.89
C ARG A 76 -14.42 8.24 -3.14
N TYR A 77 -14.00 7.23 -3.88
CA TYR A 77 -14.62 6.84 -5.15
C TYR A 77 -15.89 6.01 -4.92
N THR A 78 -15.92 5.23 -3.83
CA THR A 78 -17.10 4.47 -3.39
C THR A 78 -18.03 5.31 -2.51
N GLN A 79 -17.62 6.51 -2.08
CA GLN A 79 -18.42 7.39 -1.23
C GLN A 79 -19.54 8.10 -2.02
N ARG A 80 -20.75 8.11 -1.45
CA ARG A 80 -21.91 8.90 -1.91
C ARG A 80 -22.60 9.55 -0.71
N GLY A 81 -22.34 10.85 -0.54
CA GLY A 81 -22.75 11.58 0.67
C GLY A 81 -22.03 11.03 1.90
N THR A 82 -22.80 10.56 2.89
CA THR A 82 -22.27 10.03 4.17
C THR A 82 -22.10 8.50 4.20
N LYS A 83 -22.48 7.81 3.13
CA LYS A 83 -22.42 6.35 3.00
C LYS A 83 -21.51 5.93 1.84
N PHE A 84 -21.09 4.68 1.86
CA PHE A 84 -20.28 4.03 0.84
C PHE A 84 -21.14 3.04 0.07
N ILE A 85 -20.86 2.89 -1.21
CA ILE A 85 -21.58 1.99 -2.12
C ILE A 85 -20.62 0.95 -2.63
N ASP A 86 -21.04 -0.31 -2.51
CA ASP A 86 -20.42 -1.45 -3.17
C ASP A 86 -21.30 -1.88 -4.35
N TYR A 87 -20.91 -1.44 -5.54
CA TYR A 87 -21.62 -1.73 -6.79
C TYR A 87 -21.61 -3.22 -7.15
N ALA A 88 -20.59 -3.99 -6.72
CA ALA A 88 -20.51 -5.43 -6.99
C ALA A 88 -21.53 -6.21 -6.14
N SER A 89 -21.74 -5.79 -4.89
CA SER A 89 -22.66 -6.46 -3.96
C SER A 89 -24.03 -5.81 -3.87
N ASN A 90 -24.27 -4.69 -4.55
CA ASN A 90 -25.52 -3.92 -4.48
C ASN A 90 -25.87 -3.51 -3.03
N LEU A 91 -24.86 -3.09 -2.27
CA LEU A 91 -24.99 -2.68 -0.87
C LEU A 91 -24.53 -1.25 -0.66
N LYS A 92 -25.18 -0.57 0.28
CA LYS A 92 -24.81 0.76 0.75
C LYS A 92 -24.68 0.74 2.27
N PHE A 93 -23.57 1.22 2.81
CA PHE A 93 -23.28 1.14 4.24
C PHE A 93 -22.61 2.42 4.77
N HIS A 94 -22.71 2.65 6.07
CA HIS A 94 -21.92 3.65 6.78
C HIS A 94 -20.64 3.01 7.32
N TYR A 95 -19.57 3.79 7.43
CA TYR A 95 -18.30 3.30 7.96
C TYR A 95 -17.81 4.22 9.09
N ASP A 96 -17.61 3.63 10.27
CA ASP A 96 -16.99 4.32 11.39
C ASP A 96 -15.47 4.21 11.29
N PHE A 97 -14.79 5.33 11.01
CA PHE A 97 -13.33 5.40 10.94
C PHE A 97 -12.64 5.20 12.29
N VAL A 98 -13.32 5.39 13.42
CA VAL A 98 -12.76 5.20 14.77
C VAL A 98 -12.73 3.72 15.11
N ASP A 99 -13.88 3.05 15.03
CA ASP A 99 -14.00 1.62 15.34
C ASP A 99 -13.53 0.72 14.18
N GLN A 100 -13.40 1.31 12.98
CA GLN A 100 -13.10 0.66 11.71
C GLN A 100 -14.08 -0.47 11.42
N LYS A 101 -15.37 -0.13 11.44
CA LYS A 101 -16.48 -1.06 11.24
C LYS A 101 -17.52 -0.47 10.30
N SER A 102 -18.09 -1.35 9.49
CA SER A 102 -19.30 -1.10 8.71
C SER A 102 -20.54 -1.16 9.59
N MET A 103 -21.51 -0.27 9.33
CA MET A 103 -22.79 -0.15 10.02
C MET A 103 -23.88 0.28 9.02
N ASP A 104 -25.15 0.19 9.42
CA ASP A 104 -26.30 0.70 8.65
C ASP A 104 -26.31 0.27 7.18
N THR A 105 -26.08 -1.03 6.95
CA THR A 105 -26.08 -1.67 5.64
C THR A 105 -27.50 -1.78 5.10
N GLU A 106 -27.70 -1.29 3.87
CA GLU A 106 -28.96 -1.26 3.13
C GLU A 106 -28.73 -1.79 1.71
N GLU A 107 -29.77 -2.33 1.09
CA GLU A 107 -29.74 -2.68 -0.33
C GLU A 107 -29.67 -1.42 -1.19
N PHE A 108 -28.91 -1.50 -2.28
CA PHE A 108 -28.73 -0.43 -3.23
C PHE A 108 -28.84 -0.97 -4.64
N SER A 109 -29.67 -0.32 -5.48
CA SER A 109 -29.72 -0.61 -6.90
C SER A 109 -29.62 0.68 -7.70
N GLU A 110 -28.71 0.72 -8.66
CA GLU A 110 -28.59 1.78 -9.65
C GLU A 110 -28.37 1.14 -11.02
N ASP A 111 -29.07 1.65 -12.03
CA ASP A 111 -28.92 1.16 -13.39
C ASP A 111 -27.55 1.56 -13.95
N ILE A 112 -26.64 0.59 -14.03
CA ILE A 112 -25.33 0.76 -14.67
C ILE A 112 -25.37 0.30 -16.12
N LEU A 113 -24.53 0.93 -16.95
CA LEU A 113 -24.44 0.62 -18.37
C LEU A 113 -24.14 -0.88 -18.58
N PRO A 114 -24.83 -1.59 -19.51
CA PRO A 114 -24.61 -3.02 -19.73
C PRO A 114 -23.16 -3.40 -20.06
N GLU A 115 -22.41 -2.50 -20.71
CA GLU A 115 -20.98 -2.66 -20.98
C GLU A 115 -20.14 -2.77 -19.69
N TYR A 116 -20.52 -2.06 -18.62
CA TYR A 116 -19.81 -2.10 -17.34
C TYR A 116 -20.05 -3.42 -16.60
N ASN A 117 -21.26 -3.99 -16.71
CA ASN A 117 -21.55 -5.33 -16.19
C ASN A 117 -20.67 -6.42 -16.82
N SER A 118 -20.30 -6.27 -18.09
CA SER A 118 -19.39 -7.21 -18.75
C SER A 118 -17.97 -7.07 -18.21
N VAL A 119 -17.48 -5.83 -18.05
CA VAL A 119 -16.16 -5.54 -17.50
C VAL A 119 -16.06 -6.00 -16.05
N ASP A 120 -17.09 -5.77 -15.24
CA ASP A 120 -17.12 -6.16 -13.82
C ASP A 120 -16.97 -7.68 -13.66
N LYS A 121 -17.70 -8.48 -14.45
CA LYS A 121 -17.56 -9.94 -14.47
C LYS A 121 -16.17 -10.42 -14.90
N GLU A 122 -15.56 -9.76 -15.87
CA GLU A 122 -14.20 -10.07 -16.30
C GLU A 122 -13.17 -9.71 -15.22
N LEU A 123 -13.37 -8.60 -14.51
CA LEU A 123 -12.55 -8.18 -13.37
C LEU A 123 -12.69 -9.15 -12.19
N GLU A 124 -13.89 -9.62 -11.87
CA GLU A 124 -14.12 -10.65 -10.85
C GLU A 124 -13.37 -11.93 -11.18
N LYS A 125 -13.47 -12.40 -12.43
CA LYS A 125 -12.74 -13.58 -12.90
C LYS A 125 -11.22 -13.36 -12.80
N TYR A 126 -10.73 -12.23 -13.30
CA TYR A 126 -9.31 -11.88 -13.21
C TYR A 126 -8.82 -11.91 -11.76
N THR A 127 -9.54 -11.23 -10.86
CA THR A 127 -9.11 -11.11 -9.48
C THR A 127 -9.18 -12.44 -8.73
N GLN A 128 -10.17 -13.29 -9.01
CA GLN A 128 -10.23 -14.64 -8.47
C GLN A 128 -9.07 -15.54 -8.89
N GLU A 129 -8.53 -15.35 -10.09
CA GLU A 129 -7.38 -16.12 -10.58
C GLU A 129 -6.04 -15.64 -9.99
N HIS A 130 -5.93 -14.37 -9.56
CA HIS A 130 -4.65 -13.73 -9.22
C HIS A 130 -4.50 -13.33 -7.74
N PHE A 131 -5.60 -13.18 -7.00
CA PHE A 131 -5.60 -12.81 -5.58
C PHE A 131 -6.17 -13.96 -4.74
N PRO A 132 -5.41 -14.50 -3.77
CA PRO A 132 -5.72 -15.81 -3.18
C PRO A 132 -6.74 -15.77 -2.02
N ASP A 133 -6.70 -14.75 -1.16
CA ASP A 133 -7.34 -14.82 0.16
C ASP A 133 -8.35 -13.68 0.40
N SER A 134 -7.87 -12.50 0.79
CA SER A 134 -8.72 -11.40 1.26
C SER A 134 -8.63 -10.22 0.31
N TYR A 135 -9.41 -10.30 -0.77
CA TYR A 135 -9.47 -9.27 -1.79
C TYR A 135 -10.89 -8.82 -2.10
N LYS A 136 -10.99 -7.63 -2.68
CA LYS A 136 -12.21 -7.12 -3.32
C LYS A 136 -11.84 -6.34 -4.56
N VAL A 137 -12.66 -6.46 -5.58
CA VAL A 137 -12.70 -5.56 -6.73
C VAL A 137 -14.01 -4.81 -6.73
N VAL A 138 -13.96 -3.53 -7.10
CA VAL A 138 -15.16 -2.72 -7.33
C VAL A 138 -14.96 -1.84 -8.55
N LEU A 139 -15.94 -1.87 -9.45
CA LEU A 139 -16.10 -0.91 -10.53
C LEU A 139 -17.08 0.18 -10.07
N THR A 140 -16.65 1.43 -10.10
CA THR A 140 -17.50 2.58 -9.72
C THR A 140 -17.72 3.51 -10.92
N PRO A 141 -18.95 3.62 -11.44
CA PRO A 141 -19.25 4.51 -12.56
C PRO A 141 -19.20 5.99 -12.15
N PHE A 142 -18.89 6.84 -13.11
CA PHE A 142 -19.02 8.30 -13.06
C PHE A 142 -19.41 8.85 -14.45
N GLU A 143 -19.62 10.16 -14.58
CA GLU A 143 -20.18 10.78 -15.79
C GLU A 143 -19.44 10.43 -17.10
N GLU A 144 -18.10 10.43 -17.09
CA GLU A 144 -17.29 10.19 -18.30
C GLU A 144 -16.66 8.79 -18.36
N GLY A 145 -17.01 7.86 -17.47
CA GLY A 145 -16.42 6.52 -17.45
C GLY A 145 -16.56 5.80 -16.11
N PHE A 146 -15.50 5.10 -15.67
CA PHE A 146 -15.52 4.39 -14.40
C PHE A 146 -14.13 4.30 -13.74
N HIS A 147 -14.15 4.07 -12.43
CA HIS A 147 -12.98 3.71 -11.64
C HIS A 147 -12.96 2.20 -11.38
N VAL A 148 -11.79 1.60 -11.38
CA VAL A 148 -11.57 0.22 -10.91
C VAL A 148 -10.65 0.27 -9.70
N ILE A 149 -11.08 -0.36 -8.62
CA ILE A 149 -10.29 -0.47 -7.40
C ILE A 149 -10.16 -1.94 -7.06
N ILE A 150 -8.91 -2.40 -6.88
CA ILE A 150 -8.60 -3.74 -6.39
C ILE A 150 -7.81 -3.57 -5.10
N VAL A 151 -8.27 -4.18 -4.02
CA VAL A 151 -7.54 -4.22 -2.75
C VAL A 151 -7.43 -5.66 -2.33
N ASP A 152 -6.21 -6.12 -2.08
CA ASP A 152 -5.90 -7.42 -1.46
C ASP A 152 -5.05 -7.18 -0.22
N VAL A 153 -5.37 -7.89 0.85
CA VAL A 153 -4.68 -7.75 2.15
C VAL A 153 -4.32 -9.12 2.69
N ARG A 154 -3.19 -9.18 3.39
CA ARG A 154 -2.78 -10.34 4.15
C ARG A 154 -2.25 -9.88 5.49
N TYR A 155 -3.04 -10.10 6.54
CA TYR A 155 -2.63 -9.75 7.90
C TYR A 155 -2.27 -11.02 8.67
N ASN A 156 -1.03 -11.10 9.14
CA ASN A 156 -0.51 -12.27 9.85
C ASN A 156 0.35 -11.85 11.03
N ASP A 157 -0.29 -11.20 12.01
CA ASP A 157 0.37 -10.73 13.22
C ASP A 157 1.03 -11.85 14.02
N LYS A 158 0.50 -13.08 13.96
CA LYS A 158 1.11 -14.27 14.60
C LYS A 158 2.52 -14.56 14.09
N ASN A 159 2.79 -14.22 12.83
CA ASN A 159 4.09 -14.39 12.18
C ASN A 159 4.75 -13.03 11.89
N PHE A 160 4.29 -11.96 12.55
CA PHE A 160 4.88 -10.62 12.49
C PHE A 160 5.01 -10.04 11.07
N TYR A 161 4.04 -10.30 10.18
CA TYR A 161 4.00 -9.62 8.89
C TYR A 161 2.60 -9.26 8.44
N ASN A 162 2.51 -8.12 7.77
CA ASN A 162 1.31 -7.62 7.14
C ASN A 162 1.63 -7.13 5.72
N GLY A 163 0.71 -7.35 4.80
CA GLY A 163 0.86 -6.98 3.39
C GLY A 163 -0.43 -6.44 2.81
N LYS A 164 -0.30 -5.51 1.86
CA LYS A 164 -1.40 -4.95 1.10
C LYS A 164 -0.98 -4.67 -0.32
N TRP A 165 -1.81 -5.13 -1.24
CA TRP A 165 -1.82 -4.75 -2.64
C TRP A 165 -3.01 -3.83 -2.90
N GLN A 166 -2.77 -2.75 -3.64
CA GLN A 166 -3.80 -1.79 -4.00
C GLN A 166 -3.60 -1.34 -5.45
N SER A 167 -4.59 -1.62 -6.30
CA SER A 167 -4.66 -1.08 -7.65
C SER A 167 -5.79 -0.07 -7.78
N PHE A 168 -5.52 1.01 -8.52
CA PHE A 168 -6.48 2.04 -8.82
C PHE A 168 -6.35 2.44 -10.28
N TYR A 169 -7.43 2.30 -11.04
CA TYR A 169 -7.50 2.71 -12.44
C TYR A 169 -8.70 3.63 -12.68
N THR A 170 -8.53 4.56 -13.61
CA THR A 170 -9.59 5.40 -14.13
C THR A 170 -9.61 5.24 -15.64
N PHE A 171 -10.76 4.81 -16.14
CA PHE A 171 -11.03 4.77 -17.57
C PHE A 171 -11.95 5.92 -17.95
N ASN A 172 -11.52 6.73 -18.91
CA ASN A 172 -12.31 7.80 -19.49
C ASN A 172 -12.84 7.34 -20.85
N ARG A 173 -14.15 7.14 -20.94
CA ARG A 173 -14.85 6.65 -22.14
C ARG A 173 -14.85 7.68 -23.27
N VAL A 174 -14.92 8.98 -22.94
CA VAL A 174 -14.94 10.07 -23.92
C VAL A 174 -13.61 10.16 -24.67
N LYS A 175 -12.50 9.98 -23.95
CA LYS A 175 -11.14 10.03 -24.49
C LYS A 175 -10.61 8.68 -24.95
N GLY A 176 -11.22 7.58 -24.50
CA GLY A 176 -10.70 6.22 -24.72
C GLY A 176 -9.36 5.97 -24.02
N LEU A 177 -9.16 6.58 -22.83
CA LEU A 177 -7.88 6.53 -22.11
C LEU A 177 -8.04 5.83 -20.75
N ILE A 178 -7.11 4.93 -20.44
CA ILE A 178 -6.91 4.37 -19.10
C ILE A 178 -5.66 4.97 -18.46
N SER A 179 -5.75 5.29 -17.18
CA SER A 179 -4.62 5.69 -16.35
C SER A 179 -4.80 5.14 -14.94
N GLY A 180 -3.73 5.03 -14.17
CA GLY A 180 -3.84 4.46 -12.83
C GLY A 180 -2.52 4.24 -12.14
N GLN A 181 -2.55 3.42 -11.10
CA GLN A 181 -1.36 2.99 -10.37
C GLN A 181 -1.62 1.69 -9.61
N VAL A 182 -0.54 0.96 -9.37
CA VAL A 182 -0.48 -0.15 -8.43
C VAL A 182 0.46 0.24 -7.30
N ARG A 183 0.12 -0.12 -6.07
CA ARG A 183 0.92 0.07 -4.87
C ARG A 183 0.96 -1.22 -4.05
N ILE A 184 2.13 -1.51 -3.50
CA ILE A 184 2.35 -2.57 -2.53
C ILE A 184 2.95 -1.94 -1.27
N LYS A 185 2.36 -2.26 -0.12
CA LYS A 185 2.91 -2.01 1.22
C LYS A 185 3.09 -3.35 1.93
N ILE A 186 4.28 -3.64 2.45
CA ILE A 186 4.55 -4.83 3.29
C ILE A 186 5.33 -4.38 4.51
N HIS A 187 5.02 -4.97 5.67
CA HIS A 187 5.71 -4.74 6.92
C HIS A 187 6.03 -6.09 7.57
N TYR A 188 7.28 -6.28 7.96
CA TYR A 188 7.76 -7.41 8.76
C TYR A 188 8.45 -6.89 10.00
N TYR A 189 8.07 -7.40 11.16
CA TYR A 189 8.42 -6.79 12.45
C TYR A 189 8.84 -7.79 13.55
N GLU A 190 9.37 -8.96 13.17
CA GLU A 190 9.97 -9.90 14.10
C GLU A 190 11.44 -9.51 14.37
N ASP A 191 11.79 -9.21 15.63
CA ASP A 191 13.15 -8.84 16.06
C ASP A 191 13.81 -7.70 15.25
N GLY A 192 12.98 -6.87 14.61
CA GLY A 192 13.40 -5.79 13.72
C GLY A 192 12.19 -5.07 13.13
N ASN A 193 12.44 -4.12 12.23
CA ASN A 193 11.39 -3.45 11.46
C ASN A 193 11.85 -3.30 10.01
N VAL A 194 11.18 -3.98 9.09
CA VAL A 194 11.46 -3.96 7.66
C VAL A 194 10.17 -3.67 6.90
N THR A 195 10.16 -2.60 6.13
CA THR A 195 9.02 -2.21 5.30
C THR A 195 9.39 -2.21 3.82
N LEU A 196 8.47 -2.67 2.96
CA LEU A 196 8.51 -2.43 1.52
C LEU A 196 7.36 -1.51 1.14
N ASN A 197 7.70 -0.34 0.59
CA ASN A 197 6.74 0.57 -0.04
C ASN A 197 7.12 0.71 -1.52
N SER A 198 6.32 0.13 -2.40
CA SER A 198 6.56 0.14 -3.85
C SER A 198 5.31 0.56 -4.60
N HIS A 199 5.48 1.26 -5.72
CA HIS A 199 4.37 1.63 -6.58
C HIS A 199 4.84 1.77 -8.03
N LYS A 200 3.91 1.63 -8.98
CA LYS A 200 4.11 1.90 -10.40
C LYS A 200 2.88 2.62 -10.94
N ARG A 201 3.10 3.71 -11.67
CA ARG A 201 2.03 4.48 -12.32
C ARG A 201 1.84 4.00 -13.75
N LEU A 202 0.57 3.86 -14.15
CA LEU A 202 0.14 3.71 -15.53
C LEU A 202 -0.19 5.10 -16.06
N ASN A 203 0.67 5.61 -16.94
CA ASN A 203 0.41 6.86 -17.65
C ASN A 203 -0.80 6.70 -18.59
N PRO A 204 -1.53 7.78 -18.90
CA PRO A 204 -2.67 7.72 -19.81
C PRO A 204 -2.32 7.02 -21.13
N THR A 205 -3.01 5.91 -21.41
CA THR A 205 -2.80 5.06 -22.57
C THR A 205 -4.14 4.76 -23.23
N GLU A 206 -4.17 4.69 -24.56
CA GLU A 206 -5.39 4.37 -25.31
C GLU A 206 -5.82 2.92 -25.07
N THR A 207 -7.11 2.72 -24.81
CA THR A 207 -7.71 1.39 -24.67
C THR A 207 -9.21 1.45 -24.96
N THR A 208 -9.83 0.28 -25.15
CA THR A 208 -11.27 0.13 -25.36
C THR A 208 -11.92 -0.52 -24.13
N VAL A 209 -13.22 -0.28 -23.93
CA VAL A 209 -13.96 -0.83 -22.77
C VAL A 209 -13.76 -2.35 -22.63
N THR A 210 -13.75 -3.07 -23.76
CA THR A 210 -13.60 -4.53 -23.80
C THR A 210 -12.18 -5.04 -23.52
N ASP A 211 -11.15 -4.19 -23.64
CA ASP A 211 -9.75 -4.61 -23.47
C ASP A 211 -9.10 -4.09 -22.18
N ILE A 212 -9.86 -3.33 -21.37
CA ILE A 212 -9.40 -2.76 -20.10
C ILE A 212 -8.86 -3.83 -19.16
N VAL A 213 -9.55 -4.98 -19.04
CA VAL A 213 -9.15 -6.04 -18.10
C VAL A 213 -7.82 -6.67 -18.52
N ASN A 214 -7.63 -6.93 -19.82
CA ASN A 214 -6.35 -7.42 -20.35
C ASN A 214 -5.23 -6.41 -20.15
N HIS A 215 -5.53 -5.11 -20.34
CA HIS A 215 -4.56 -4.04 -20.13
C HIS A 215 -4.12 -3.94 -18.67
N ILE A 216 -5.07 -4.00 -17.73
CA ILE A 216 -4.80 -4.04 -16.28
C ILE A 216 -3.95 -5.26 -15.95
N LYS A 217 -4.35 -6.45 -16.41
CA LYS A 217 -3.60 -7.69 -16.20
C LYS A 217 -2.16 -7.58 -16.67
N SER A 218 -1.94 -7.14 -17.92
CA SER A 218 -0.59 -6.99 -18.47
C SER A 218 0.25 -6.00 -17.67
N PHE A 219 -0.34 -4.89 -17.22
CA PHE A 219 0.36 -3.88 -16.44
C PHE A 219 0.78 -4.38 -15.05
N GLU A 220 -0.12 -5.11 -14.37
CA GLU A 220 0.11 -5.70 -13.04
C GLU A 220 1.13 -6.83 -13.10
N ASP A 221 1.03 -7.71 -14.09
CA ASP A 221 2.00 -8.76 -14.37
C ASP A 221 3.41 -8.19 -14.56
N ASP A 222 3.55 -7.16 -15.40
CA ASP A 222 4.83 -6.52 -15.65
C ASP A 222 5.37 -5.81 -14.41
N TYR A 223 4.50 -5.22 -13.59
CA TYR A 223 4.90 -4.66 -12.31
C TYR A 223 5.45 -5.74 -11.37
N GLN A 224 4.76 -6.87 -11.23
CA GLN A 224 5.18 -7.97 -10.37
C GLN A 224 6.51 -8.58 -10.84
N ARG A 225 6.68 -8.83 -12.14
CA ARG A 225 7.94 -9.33 -12.72
C ARG A 225 9.11 -8.37 -12.46
N ASN A 226 8.89 -7.08 -12.67
CA ASN A 226 9.92 -6.05 -12.45
C ASN A 226 10.30 -5.93 -10.96
N LEU A 227 9.32 -6.04 -10.06
CA LEU A 227 9.56 -6.03 -8.62
C LEU A 227 10.42 -7.23 -8.21
N LEU A 228 10.08 -8.43 -8.68
CA LEU A 228 10.85 -9.64 -8.42
C LEU A 228 12.29 -9.53 -8.96
N SER A 229 12.46 -9.04 -10.19
CA SER A 229 13.78 -8.80 -10.78
C SER A 229 14.60 -7.79 -9.98
N SER A 230 13.96 -6.75 -9.46
CA SER A 230 14.61 -5.74 -8.62
C SER A 230 15.07 -6.32 -7.28
N PHE A 231 14.28 -7.20 -6.66
CA PHE A 231 14.69 -7.92 -5.46
C PHE A 231 15.87 -8.85 -5.69
N ASN A 232 15.88 -9.59 -6.81
CA ASN A 232 17.01 -10.45 -7.16
C ASN A 232 18.30 -9.63 -7.35
N ASN A 233 18.23 -8.51 -8.07
CA ASN A 233 19.36 -7.60 -8.24
C ASN A 233 19.85 -7.01 -6.90
N LEU A 234 18.93 -6.64 -6.02
CA LEU A 234 19.23 -6.07 -4.72
C LEU A 234 20.00 -7.08 -3.84
N ASN A 235 19.54 -8.33 -3.81
CA ASN A 235 20.17 -9.42 -3.07
C ASN A 235 21.54 -9.82 -3.62
N GLU A 236 21.69 -9.92 -4.95
CA GLU A 236 22.93 -10.41 -5.55
C GLU A 236 24.03 -9.37 -5.63
N ILE A 237 23.68 -8.12 -5.95
CA ILE A 237 24.62 -7.06 -6.31
C ILE A 237 24.69 -6.00 -5.22
N VAL A 238 23.56 -5.37 -4.89
CA VAL A 238 23.55 -4.16 -4.03
C VAL A 238 24.02 -4.50 -2.62
N PHE A 239 23.41 -5.50 -1.96
CA PHE A 239 23.79 -5.87 -0.60
C PHE A 239 25.21 -6.41 -0.48
N ARG A 240 25.69 -7.14 -1.50
CA ARG A 240 27.07 -7.64 -1.56
C ARG A 240 28.09 -6.50 -1.60
N ASN A 241 27.77 -5.42 -2.31
CA ASN A 241 28.63 -4.25 -2.44
C ASN A 241 28.65 -3.40 -1.16
N LEU A 242 27.55 -3.36 -0.39
CA LEU A 242 27.52 -2.68 0.92
C LEU A 242 28.36 -3.42 1.96
N ARG A 243 28.14 -4.73 2.12
CA ARG A 243 28.89 -5.56 3.06
C ARG A 243 29.06 -6.95 2.49
N ARG A 244 30.32 -7.31 2.27
CA ARG A 244 30.67 -8.67 1.86
C ARG A 244 30.43 -9.63 3.02
N GLN A 245 29.89 -10.82 2.71
CA GLN A 245 29.75 -11.90 3.69
C GLN A 245 31.10 -12.34 4.26
N LEU A 246 32.16 -12.30 3.44
CA LEU A 246 33.54 -12.55 3.86
C LEU A 246 34.49 -11.50 3.24
N PRO A 247 35.63 -11.22 3.89
CA PRO A 247 36.73 -10.46 3.29
C PRO A 247 37.19 -11.02 1.94
N ILE A 248 37.98 -10.25 1.18
CA ILE A 248 38.43 -10.62 -0.18
C ILE A 248 39.13 -11.99 -0.20
N ASN A 249 39.93 -12.28 0.83
CA ASN A 249 40.64 -13.55 0.99
C ASN A 249 39.73 -14.75 1.35
N ARG A 250 38.40 -14.54 1.44
CA ARG A 250 37.40 -15.56 1.77
C ARG A 250 37.64 -16.27 3.11
N SER A 251 38.26 -15.58 4.07
CA SER A 251 38.52 -16.10 5.42
C SER A 251 38.03 -15.12 6.49
N LYS A 252 37.58 -15.64 7.63
CA LYS A 252 37.26 -14.80 8.79
C LYS A 252 38.50 -14.03 9.23
N VAL A 253 38.31 -12.79 9.69
CA VAL A 253 39.40 -11.96 10.21
C VAL A 253 40.06 -12.67 11.39
N GLN A 254 41.37 -12.92 11.29
CA GLN A 254 42.16 -13.53 12.35
C GLN A 254 42.68 -12.44 13.29
N TRP A 255 41.81 -11.96 14.19
CA TRP A 255 42.12 -10.84 15.10
C TRP A 255 43.47 -11.00 15.83
N GLY A 256 43.82 -12.20 16.27
CA GLY A 256 45.11 -12.48 16.94
C GLY A 256 46.36 -12.27 16.07
N LYS A 257 46.28 -12.44 14.74
CA LYS A 257 47.39 -12.15 13.81
C LYS A 257 47.33 -10.72 13.27
N SER A 258 46.14 -10.13 13.21
CA SER A 258 45.91 -8.80 12.63
C SER A 258 46.26 -7.64 13.56
N ILE A 259 46.26 -7.84 14.89
CA ILE A 259 46.41 -6.76 15.87
C ILE A 259 47.88 -6.41 16.22
N GLY A 260 48.85 -7.28 15.96
CA GLY A 260 50.25 -7.06 16.39
C GLY A 260 51.35 -7.22 15.33
N THR A 261 51.09 -7.91 14.22
CA THR A 261 52.13 -8.34 13.26
C THR A 261 51.92 -7.87 11.83
N TYR A 262 50.79 -7.24 11.52
CA TYR A 262 50.48 -6.78 10.16
C TYR A 262 51.15 -5.41 9.88
N LYS A 263 52.40 -5.42 9.40
CA LYS A 263 53.07 -4.22 8.89
C LYS A 263 52.56 -3.89 7.49
N LEU A 264 51.42 -3.19 7.44
CA LEU A 264 50.66 -2.85 6.24
C LEU A 264 51.49 -2.20 5.11
N GLY A 265 52.67 -1.62 5.40
CA GLY A 265 53.53 -0.94 4.43
C GLY A 265 54.72 -1.73 3.87
N GLN A 266 55.14 -2.86 4.48
CA GLN A 266 56.30 -3.62 3.97
C GLN A 266 55.93 -4.63 2.88
N ASP A 267 54.73 -5.20 2.93
CA ASP A 267 54.29 -6.24 1.98
C ASP A 267 53.71 -5.69 0.65
N ILE A 268 53.55 -4.37 0.52
CA ILE A 268 53.05 -3.71 -0.70
C ILE A 268 54.20 -3.28 -1.64
N GLY A 269 55.43 -3.16 -1.12
CA GLY A 269 56.61 -2.66 -1.86
C GLY A 269 57.40 -3.71 -2.65
N GLY A 270 56.98 -4.98 -2.68
CA GLY A 270 57.64 -6.04 -3.43
C GLY A 270 57.26 -6.04 -4.91
N GLY A 271 57.66 -5.01 -5.64
CA GLY A 271 57.61 -5.01 -7.10
C GLY A 271 58.39 -6.19 -7.66
N ARG A 272 57.75 -6.97 -8.54
CA ARG A 272 58.42 -7.98 -9.36
C ARG A 272 59.34 -7.26 -10.36
N GLU A 273 60.66 -7.48 -10.25
CA GLU A 273 61.54 -7.53 -11.42
C GLU A 273 61.37 -8.88 -12.13
#